data_AF-A0A2D8CS46-F1
#
_entry.id   AF-A0A2D8CS46-F1
#
_cell.length_a   1.000
_cell.length_b   1.000
_cell.length_c   1.000
_cell.angle_alpha   90.00
_cell.angle_beta   90.00
_cell.angle_gamma   90.00
#
_symmetry.space_group_name_H-M   'P 1'
#
loop_
_entity.id
_entity.type
_entity.pdbx_description
1 polymer ?
#
loop_
_entity_poly.entity_id
_entity_poly.type
_entity_poly.pdbx_seq_one_letter_code
_entity_poly.pdbx_strand_id
1 'polypeptide(L)'
;MLDYYSKSKIFFLDYLPDEFFINLNDKERINYRIVRENHAEYIKIKKQIRDLDFEIKQKKQKIKTLKKKMVGTSERPGFKLTMEAAKEELKPLIDKYNFSLSIGFRLHKTKKKSVSSPKLYLRVQNYERRFKNIYIGNVDYAKTFLSEVSNPSSANMSINEIKEEIKYVYSTYIRYYIWKKDWDQFLKSKHDLAVVKEWSIKMGSDRFRW
;
A
#
# COMPACT_ATOMS: atom_id res chain seq x y z
N MET A 1 39.85 -17.86 38.77
CA MET A 1 39.48 -18.88 37.77
C MET A 1 40.49 -18.74 36.64
N LEU A 2 41.37 -19.73 36.42
CA LEU A 2 42.45 -19.65 35.44
C LEU A 2 41.86 -19.66 34.02
N ASP A 3 42.16 -18.62 33.24
CA ASP A 3 41.81 -18.55 31.82
C ASP A 3 42.87 -19.28 31.00
N TYR A 4 42.59 -20.54 30.68
CA TYR A 4 43.43 -21.34 29.81
C TYR A 4 43.45 -20.77 28.40
N TYR A 5 44.65 -20.66 27.82
CA TYR A 5 44.90 -20.23 26.44
C TYR A 5 44.11 -21.02 25.37
N SER A 6 43.65 -22.22 25.71
CA SER A 6 42.82 -23.08 24.88
C SER A 6 41.35 -22.63 24.78
N LYS A 7 40.86 -21.77 25.69
CA LYS A 7 39.48 -21.26 25.63
C LYS A 7 39.19 -20.42 24.37
N SER A 8 40.23 -19.80 23.79
CA SER A 8 40.10 -18.90 22.64
C SER A 8 40.51 -19.55 21.30
N LYS A 9 41.05 -20.77 21.29
CA LYS A 9 41.49 -21.44 20.07
C LYS A 9 40.40 -22.36 19.52
N ILE A 10 40.09 -22.17 18.25
CA ILE A 10 39.37 -23.15 17.44
C ILE A 10 40.34 -24.32 17.30
N PHE A 11 40.05 -25.44 17.97
CA PHE A 11 40.70 -26.69 17.61
C PHE A 11 40.29 -26.96 16.16
N PHE A 12 41.23 -26.78 15.23
CA PHE A 12 41.14 -27.50 13.99
C PHE A 12 41.06 -28.96 14.40
N LEU A 13 40.11 -29.71 13.85
CA LEU A 13 40.29 -31.16 13.85
C LEU A 13 41.46 -31.38 12.89
N ASP A 14 42.67 -31.09 13.38
CA ASP A 14 43.90 -31.21 12.63
C ASP A 14 43.92 -32.65 12.15
N TYR A 15 44.18 -32.78 10.86
CA TYR A 15 44.27 -34.06 10.20
C TYR A 15 45.06 -35.01 11.10
N LEU A 16 44.51 -36.21 11.35
CA LEU A 16 45.32 -37.25 11.97
C LEU A 16 46.60 -37.37 11.14
N PRO A 17 47.79 -37.29 11.77
CA PRO A 17 49.04 -37.49 11.06
C PRO A 17 48.97 -38.79 10.26
N ASP A 18 49.58 -38.83 9.08
CA ASP A 18 49.47 -39.97 8.16
C ASP A 18 49.85 -41.30 8.86
N GLU A 19 50.83 -41.24 9.76
CA GLU A 19 51.28 -42.35 10.63
C GLU A 19 50.17 -42.93 11.51
N PHE A 20 49.24 -42.10 11.99
CA PHE A 20 48.07 -42.54 12.76
C PHE A 20 46.92 -42.99 11.86
N PHE A 21 46.72 -42.33 10.72
CA PHE A 21 45.67 -42.69 9.77
C PHE A 21 45.90 -44.08 9.14
N ILE A 22 47.14 -44.40 8.80
CA ILE A 22 47.53 -45.70 8.21
C ILE A 22 47.17 -46.87 9.15
N ASN A 23 47.24 -46.65 10.47
CA ASN A 23 46.97 -47.65 11.49
C ASN A 23 45.47 -47.83 11.83
N LEU A 24 44.57 -47.00 11.27
CA LEU A 24 43.13 -47.15 11.47
C LEU A 24 42.57 -48.34 10.70
N ASN A 25 41.59 -49.04 11.29
CA ASN A 25 40.80 -50.04 10.57
C ASN A 25 39.77 -49.39 9.64
N ASP A 26 39.16 -50.18 8.75
CA ASP A 26 38.24 -49.65 7.73
C ASP A 26 37.04 -48.89 8.32
N LYS A 27 36.50 -49.35 9.45
CA LYS A 27 35.38 -48.70 10.13
C LYS A 27 35.79 -47.33 10.70
N GLU A 28 36.99 -47.25 11.28
CA GLU A 28 37.56 -46.00 11.79
C GLU A 28 37.86 -45.01 10.67
N ARG A 29 38.39 -45.48 9.53
CA ARG A 29 38.63 -44.63 8.35
C ARG A 29 37.35 -44.03 7.78
N ILE A 30 36.27 -44.83 7.70
CA ILE A 30 34.94 -44.34 7.29
C ILE A 30 34.43 -43.27 8.25
N ASN A 31 34.49 -43.53 9.57
CA ASN A 31 34.03 -42.59 10.57
C ASN A 31 34.86 -41.29 10.57
N TYR A 32 36.18 -41.39 10.40
CA TYR A 32 37.06 -40.23 10.29
C TYR A 32 36.68 -39.35 9.10
N ARG A 33 36.37 -39.95 7.94
CA ARG A 33 35.88 -39.22 6.76
C ARG A 33 34.55 -38.51 7.02
N ILE A 34 33.60 -39.19 7.66
CA ILE A 34 32.30 -38.61 8.05
C ILE A 34 32.51 -37.41 8.97
N VAL A 35 33.35 -37.52 9.99
CA VAL A 35 33.64 -36.41 10.92
C VAL A 35 34.22 -35.22 10.15
N ARG A 36 35.19 -35.46 9.27
CA ARG A 36 35.84 -34.39 8.49
C ARG A 36 34.87 -33.67 7.58
N GLU A 37 34.11 -34.40 6.77
CA GLU A 37 33.17 -33.81 5.80
C GLU A 37 32.07 -33.01 6.51
N ASN A 38 31.50 -33.56 7.59
CA ASN A 38 30.46 -32.86 8.36
C ASN A 38 31.00 -31.68 9.17
N HIS A 39 32.24 -31.74 9.66
CA HIS A 39 32.84 -30.63 10.40
C HIS A 39 33.04 -29.39 9.52
N ALA A 40 33.47 -29.58 8.27
CA ALA A 40 33.62 -28.49 7.31
C ALA A 40 32.28 -27.79 7.01
N GLU A 41 31.24 -28.57 6.72
CA GLU A 41 29.90 -28.01 6.46
C GLU A 41 29.31 -27.38 7.74
N TYR A 42 29.52 -27.98 8.91
CA TYR A 42 29.12 -27.39 10.19
C TYR A 42 29.76 -26.02 10.43
N ILE A 43 31.06 -25.86 10.19
CA ILE A 43 31.76 -24.56 10.34
C ILE A 43 31.16 -23.53 9.36
N LYS A 44 30.90 -23.93 8.12
CA LYS A 44 30.32 -23.07 7.09
C LYS A 44 28.91 -22.59 7.47
N ILE A 45 28.04 -23.51 7.88
CA ILE A 45 26.69 -23.18 8.38
C ILE A 45 26.78 -22.25 9.59
N LYS A 46 27.67 -22.55 10.55
CA LYS A 46 27.89 -21.72 11.74
C LYS A 46 28.33 -20.30 11.39
N LYS A 47 29.16 -20.13 10.35
CA LYS A 47 29.56 -18.82 9.85
C LYS A 47 28.37 -18.07 9.24
N GLN A 48 27.59 -18.73 8.37
CA GLN A 48 26.39 -18.13 7.77
C GLN A 48 25.38 -17.66 8.83
N ILE A 49 25.16 -18.45 9.88
CA ILE A 49 24.29 -18.07 11.00
C ILE A 49 24.80 -16.79 11.67
N ARG A 50 26.11 -16.71 11.96
CA ARG A 50 26.70 -15.51 12.59
C ARG A 50 26.57 -14.27 11.71
N ASP A 51 26.77 -14.40 10.41
CA ASP A 51 26.64 -13.30 9.46
C ASP A 51 25.19 -12.79 9.42
N LEU A 52 24.21 -13.70 9.37
CA LEU A 52 22.78 -13.37 9.45
C LEU A 52 22.41 -12.72 10.79
N ASP A 53 22.92 -13.22 11.92
CA ASP A 53 22.69 -12.63 13.24
C ASP A 53 23.23 -11.18 13.30
N PHE A 54 24.39 -10.94 12.70
CA PHE A 54 24.96 -9.61 12.60
C PHE A 54 24.08 -8.67 11.76
N GLU A 55 23.60 -9.12 10.60
CA GLU A 55 22.65 -8.36 9.80
C GLU A 55 21.35 -8.06 10.54
N ILE A 56 20.78 -9.05 11.25
CA ILE A 56 19.57 -8.87 12.06
C ILE A 56 19.82 -7.79 13.13
N LYS A 57 20.99 -7.80 13.78
CA LYS A 57 21.35 -6.78 14.77
C LYS A 57 21.40 -5.38 14.14
N GLN A 58 22.01 -5.23 12.96
CA GLN A 58 22.04 -3.96 12.25
C GLN A 58 20.64 -3.49 11.85
N LYS A 59 19.81 -4.38 11.29
CA LYS A 59 18.43 -4.06 10.90
C LYS A 59 17.58 -3.67 12.11
N LYS A 60 17.71 -4.36 13.24
CA LYS A 60 17.04 -4.01 14.51
C LYS A 60 17.44 -2.60 14.98
N GLN A 61 18.73 -2.25 14.88
CA GLN A 61 19.18 -0.90 15.23
C GLN A 61 18.61 0.16 14.28
N LYS A 62 18.57 -0.11 12.97
CA LYS A 62 17.94 0.79 11.99
C LYS A 62 16.46 1.01 12.28
N ILE A 63 15.71 -0.06 12.60
CA ILE A 63 14.31 0.03 13.03
C ILE A 63 14.17 0.90 14.28
N LYS A 64 15.03 0.72 15.28
CA LYS A 64 15.02 1.54 16.51
C LYS A 64 15.21 3.02 16.20
N THR A 65 16.14 3.37 15.31
CA THR A 65 16.36 4.76 14.88
C THR A 65 15.15 5.33 14.13
N LEU A 66 14.54 4.56 13.23
CA LEU A 66 13.34 4.98 12.50
C LEU A 66 12.15 5.20 13.44
N LYS A 67 11.94 4.29 14.41
CA LYS A 67 10.89 4.46 15.44
C LYS A 67 11.08 5.73 16.26
N LYS A 68 12.33 6.05 16.64
CA LYS A 68 12.65 7.32 17.33
C LYS A 68 12.30 8.54 16.47
N LYS A 69 12.59 8.53 15.17
CA LYS A 69 12.20 9.64 14.28
C LYS A 69 10.67 9.77 14.17
N MET A 70 9.96 8.65 14.12
CA MET A 70 8.51 8.63 13.99
C MET A 70 7.80 9.15 15.25
N VAL A 71 8.19 8.65 16.42
CA VAL A 71 7.53 8.97 17.70
C VAL A 71 8.10 10.23 18.35
N GLY A 72 9.41 10.44 18.22
CA GLY A 72 10.13 11.55 18.84
C GLY A 72 11.04 11.09 19.98
N THR A 73 11.68 12.07 20.59
CA THR A 73 12.42 11.95 21.85
C THR A 73 11.80 12.89 22.88
N SER A 74 12.29 12.87 24.12
CA SER A 74 11.91 13.85 25.15
C SER A 74 12.20 15.30 24.75
N GLU A 75 13.21 15.52 23.91
CA GLU A 75 13.68 16.85 23.51
C GLU A 75 13.06 17.34 22.19
N ARG A 76 12.69 16.42 21.29
CA ARG A 76 12.18 16.77 19.95
C ARG A 76 10.94 15.95 19.60
N PRO A 77 9.83 16.60 19.19
CA PRO A 77 8.66 15.88 18.77
C PRO A 77 8.96 15.04 17.52
N GLY A 78 8.37 13.85 17.46
CA GLY A 78 8.48 13.01 16.28
C GLY A 78 7.62 13.53 15.13
N PHE A 79 7.82 12.94 13.96
CA PHE A 79 6.99 13.25 12.79
C PHE A 79 5.50 13.00 13.05
N LYS A 80 5.14 12.00 13.87
CA LYS A 80 3.74 11.73 14.20
C LYS A 80 3.08 12.92 14.89
N LEU A 81 3.68 13.41 15.99
CA LEU A 81 3.12 14.53 16.75
C LEU A 81 3.11 15.82 15.91
N THR A 82 4.17 16.06 15.14
CA THR A 82 4.26 17.22 14.23
C THR A 82 3.14 17.20 13.19
N MET A 83 2.89 16.04 12.58
CA MET A 83 1.79 15.84 11.63
C MET A 83 0.43 15.99 12.30
N GLU A 84 0.23 15.42 13.49
CA GLU A 84 -1.04 15.52 14.23
C GLU A 84 -1.35 16.96 14.63
N ALA A 85 -0.36 17.73 15.09
CA ALA A 85 -0.52 19.15 15.39
C ALA A 85 -0.94 19.95 14.15
N ALA A 86 -0.23 19.79 13.03
CA ALA A 86 -0.60 20.43 11.77
C ALA A 86 -1.99 19.98 11.27
N LYS A 87 -2.35 18.71 11.48
CA LYS A 87 -3.66 18.17 11.11
C LYS A 87 -4.79 18.79 11.94
N GLU A 88 -4.59 19.00 13.24
CA GLU A 88 -5.57 19.67 14.09
C GLU A 88 -5.75 21.14 13.69
N GLU A 89 -4.66 21.84 13.36
CA GLU A 89 -4.73 23.22 12.83
C GLU A 89 -5.51 23.29 11.51
N LEU A 90 -5.27 22.34 10.61
CA LEU A 90 -5.94 22.26 9.30
C LEU A 90 -7.28 21.52 9.34
N LYS A 91 -7.74 21.07 10.51
CA LYS A 91 -8.92 20.21 10.66
C LYS A 91 -10.18 20.77 10.00
N PRO A 92 -10.52 22.07 10.15
CA PRO A 92 -11.69 22.62 9.47
C PRO A 92 -11.61 22.51 7.94
N LEU A 93 -10.41 22.68 7.37
CA LEU A 93 -10.18 22.54 5.94
C LEU A 93 -10.21 21.07 5.52
N ILE A 94 -9.57 20.18 6.27
CA ILE A 94 -9.57 18.75 6.01
C ILE A 94 -11.00 18.22 6.01
N ASP A 95 -11.79 18.54 7.03
CA ASP A 95 -13.18 18.09 7.15
C ASP A 95 -14.05 18.66 6.02
N LYS A 96 -13.80 19.92 5.60
CA LYS A 96 -14.47 20.52 4.44
C LYS A 96 -14.22 19.74 3.15
N TYR A 97 -13.02 19.23 2.92
CA TYR A 97 -12.67 18.48 1.69
C TYR A 97 -12.71 16.96 1.86
N ASN A 98 -13.10 16.47 3.04
CA ASN A 98 -13.23 15.04 3.31
C ASN A 98 -14.61 14.55 2.89
N PHE A 99 -14.63 13.64 1.92
CA PHE A 99 -15.84 12.99 1.43
C PHE A 99 -15.54 11.61 0.87
N SER A 100 -16.58 10.79 0.79
CA SER A 100 -16.53 9.45 0.23
C SER A 100 -17.35 9.36 -1.05
N LEU A 101 -16.89 8.49 -1.96
CA LEU A 101 -17.53 8.17 -3.22
C LEU A 101 -17.82 6.67 -3.30
N SER A 102 -19.06 6.32 -3.56
CA SER A 102 -19.47 4.93 -3.77
C SER A 102 -20.38 4.82 -4.98
N ILE A 103 -20.22 3.76 -5.77
CA ILE A 103 -21.05 3.54 -6.97
C ILE A 103 -21.81 2.23 -6.81
N GLY A 104 -23.13 2.35 -6.75
CA GLY A 104 -24.05 1.23 -6.65
C GLY A 104 -24.88 1.07 -7.93
N PHE A 105 -25.33 -0.16 -8.16
CA PHE A 105 -26.38 -0.41 -9.13
C PHE A 105 -27.75 -0.20 -8.49
N ARG A 106 -28.67 0.40 -9.24
CA ARG A 106 -30.09 0.39 -8.92
C ARG A 106 -30.87 -0.22 -10.06
N LEU A 107 -31.74 -1.16 -9.72
CA LEU A 107 -32.76 -1.67 -10.62
C LEU A 107 -33.95 -0.72 -10.54
N HIS A 108 -34.39 -0.20 -11.68
CA HIS A 108 -35.68 0.46 -11.75
C HIS A 108 -36.73 -0.61 -11.99
N LYS A 109 -37.69 -0.77 -11.06
CA LYS A 109 -38.85 -1.63 -11.28
C LYS A 109 -39.75 -0.95 -12.32
N THR A 110 -39.55 -1.23 -13.59
CA THR A 110 -40.50 -0.81 -14.64
C THR A 110 -41.73 -1.72 -14.62
N LYS A 111 -42.93 -1.14 -14.78
CA LYS A 111 -44.22 -1.88 -14.80
C LYS A 111 -44.32 -2.92 -15.94
N LYS A 112 -43.42 -2.89 -16.93
CA LYS A 112 -43.33 -3.87 -18.02
C LYS A 112 -42.12 -4.78 -17.81
N LYS A 113 -42.35 -6.09 -17.96
CA LYS A 113 -41.38 -7.21 -17.86
C LYS A 113 -40.26 -7.18 -18.92
N SER A 114 -39.60 -6.04 -19.13
CA SER A 114 -38.32 -6.01 -19.85
C SER A 114 -37.20 -5.92 -18.83
N VAL A 115 -36.14 -6.69 -19.06
CA VAL A 115 -34.93 -6.74 -18.21
C VAL A 115 -34.37 -5.32 -18.09
N SER A 116 -34.66 -4.64 -16.97
CA SER A 116 -34.14 -3.31 -16.69
C SER A 116 -32.61 -3.42 -16.60
N SER A 117 -31.90 -2.87 -17.57
CA SER A 117 -30.44 -2.72 -17.47
C SER A 117 -30.10 -1.94 -16.18
N PRO A 118 -29.27 -2.51 -15.29
CA PRO A 118 -28.98 -1.89 -14.01
C PRO A 118 -28.31 -0.53 -14.24
N LYS A 119 -28.81 0.50 -13.57
CA LYS A 119 -28.29 1.86 -13.69
C LYS A 119 -27.30 2.16 -12.57
N LEU A 120 -26.24 2.87 -12.92
CA LEU A 120 -25.20 3.33 -12.00
C LEU A 120 -25.65 4.62 -11.31
N TYR A 121 -25.47 4.64 -9.99
CA TYR A 121 -25.63 5.83 -9.16
C TYR A 121 -24.37 6.04 -8.33
N LEU A 122 -23.81 7.25 -8.43
CA LEU A 122 -22.72 7.70 -7.59
C LEU A 122 -23.30 8.35 -6.33
N ARG A 123 -22.99 7.82 -5.16
CA ARG A 123 -23.25 8.48 -3.89
C ARG A 123 -21.99 9.23 -3.46
N VAL A 124 -22.19 10.53 -3.25
CA VAL A 124 -21.22 11.45 -2.64
C VAL A 124 -21.68 11.72 -1.22
N GLN A 125 -20.83 11.49 -0.22
CA GLN A 125 -21.15 11.77 1.18
C GLN A 125 -20.01 12.53 1.84
N ASN A 126 -20.30 13.69 2.42
CA ASN A 126 -19.30 14.52 3.11
C ASN A 126 -19.02 14.01 4.53
N TYR A 127 -18.06 14.65 5.20
CA TYR A 127 -17.68 14.36 6.58
C TYR A 127 -18.87 14.39 7.56
N GLU A 128 -19.77 15.36 7.42
CA GLU A 128 -20.99 15.53 8.22
C GLU A 128 -22.10 14.53 7.87
N ARG A 129 -21.81 13.53 7.03
CA ARG A 129 -22.74 12.48 6.58
C ARG A 129 -23.92 12.99 5.73
N ARG A 130 -23.88 14.24 5.27
CA ARG A 130 -24.80 14.74 4.24
C ARG A 130 -24.42 14.10 2.91
N PHE A 131 -25.40 13.64 2.15
CA PHE A 131 -25.14 12.90 0.93
C PHE A 131 -26.01 13.36 -0.25
N LYS A 132 -25.48 13.13 -1.46
CA LYS A 132 -26.19 13.28 -2.71
C LYS A 132 -25.99 12.04 -3.57
N ASN A 133 -27.06 11.54 -4.17
CA ASN A 133 -26.97 10.51 -5.19
C ASN A 133 -27.04 11.17 -6.57
N ILE A 134 -26.06 10.90 -7.40
CA ILE A 134 -25.92 11.40 -8.77
C ILE A 134 -26.21 10.24 -9.70
N TYR A 135 -27.14 10.45 -10.64
CA TYR A 135 -27.43 9.47 -11.68
C TYR A 135 -26.32 9.51 -12.73
N ILE A 136 -25.69 8.36 -12.96
CA ILE A 136 -24.62 8.23 -13.96
C ILE A 136 -25.19 7.69 -15.27
N GLY A 137 -26.10 6.71 -15.23
CA GLY A 137 -26.65 6.07 -16.43
C GLY A 137 -26.37 4.57 -16.48
N ASN A 138 -26.39 3.99 -17.68
CA ASN A 138 -25.91 2.60 -17.88
C ASN A 138 -24.38 2.59 -18.07
N VAL A 139 -23.83 1.39 -18.15
CA VAL A 139 -22.38 1.17 -18.31
C VAL A 139 -21.87 1.77 -19.62
N ASP A 140 -22.60 1.61 -20.73
CA ASP A 140 -22.15 2.10 -22.04
C ASP A 140 -22.09 3.63 -22.11
N TYR A 141 -23.08 4.31 -21.51
CA TYR A 141 -23.08 5.76 -21.41
C TYR A 141 -21.91 6.25 -20.54
N ALA A 142 -21.62 5.55 -19.44
CA ALA A 142 -20.45 5.85 -18.63
C ALA A 142 -19.14 5.65 -19.39
N LYS A 143 -19.00 4.56 -20.17
CA LYS A 143 -17.83 4.32 -21.03
C LYS A 143 -17.62 5.46 -22.03
N THR A 144 -18.70 5.87 -22.70
CA THR A 144 -18.69 6.97 -23.67
C THR A 144 -18.21 8.27 -23.03
N PHE A 145 -18.76 8.61 -21.86
CA PHE A 145 -18.28 9.75 -21.08
C PHE A 145 -16.78 9.64 -20.77
N LEU A 146 -16.33 8.49 -20.24
CA LEU A 146 -14.93 8.30 -19.86
C LEU A 146 -13.96 8.41 -21.04
N SER A 147 -14.34 7.93 -22.23
CA SER A 147 -13.52 8.05 -23.44
C SER A 147 -13.28 9.50 -23.84
N GLU A 148 -14.23 10.38 -23.53
CA GLU A 148 -14.14 11.80 -23.90
C GLU A 148 -13.37 12.62 -22.86
N VAL A 149 -13.40 12.21 -21.58
CA VAL A 149 -12.89 13.06 -20.48
C VAL A 149 -11.68 12.50 -19.75
N SER A 150 -11.30 11.23 -19.94
CA SER A 150 -10.28 10.59 -19.09
C SER A 150 -9.42 9.58 -19.83
N ASN A 151 -10.02 8.51 -20.36
CA ASN A 151 -9.29 7.38 -20.91
C ASN A 151 -9.92 6.97 -22.25
N PRO A 152 -9.26 7.25 -23.39
CA PRO A 152 -9.75 6.91 -24.73
C PRO A 152 -10.04 5.42 -24.94
N SER A 153 -9.44 4.53 -24.14
CA SER A 153 -9.63 3.08 -24.19
C SER A 153 -10.71 2.55 -23.23
N SER A 154 -11.59 3.43 -22.73
CA SER A 154 -12.67 3.08 -21.79
C SER A 154 -13.63 1.99 -22.29
N ALA A 155 -13.73 1.78 -23.61
CA ALA A 155 -14.58 0.77 -24.22
C ALA A 155 -14.29 -0.66 -23.69
N ASN A 156 -13.02 -0.95 -23.40
CA ASN A 156 -12.57 -2.29 -22.98
C ASN A 156 -12.54 -2.47 -21.45
N MET A 157 -12.88 -1.43 -20.68
CA MET A 157 -12.87 -1.51 -19.23
C MET A 157 -13.95 -2.43 -18.67
N SER A 158 -13.59 -3.17 -17.63
CA SER A 158 -14.50 -3.86 -16.74
C SER A 158 -15.36 -2.88 -15.95
N ILE A 159 -16.47 -3.36 -15.39
CA ILE A 159 -17.35 -2.55 -14.54
C ILE A 159 -16.62 -1.95 -13.33
N ASN A 160 -15.66 -2.66 -12.74
CA ASN A 160 -14.93 -2.17 -11.58
C ASN A 160 -13.97 -1.04 -11.98
N GLU A 161 -13.28 -1.18 -13.11
CA GLU A 161 -12.42 -0.11 -13.65
C GLU A 161 -13.23 1.14 -13.99
N ILE A 162 -14.41 0.99 -14.61
CA ILE A 162 -15.32 2.11 -14.89
C ILE A 162 -15.73 2.81 -13.59
N LYS A 163 -16.03 2.06 -12.54
CA LYS A 163 -16.41 2.65 -11.24
C LYS A 163 -15.26 3.46 -10.64
N GLU A 164 -14.05 2.94 -10.64
CA GLU A 164 -12.89 3.66 -10.10
C GLU A 164 -12.57 4.90 -10.94
N GLU A 165 -12.66 4.82 -12.26
CA GLU A 165 -12.41 5.96 -13.14
C GLU A 165 -13.46 7.07 -12.95
N ILE A 166 -14.76 6.71 -12.83
CA ILE A 166 -15.81 7.69 -12.50
C ILE A 166 -15.52 8.35 -11.16
N LYS A 167 -15.15 7.57 -10.14
CA LYS A 167 -14.81 8.13 -8.82
C LYS A 167 -13.65 9.10 -8.93
N TYR A 168 -12.62 8.76 -9.71
CA TYR A 168 -11.47 9.63 -9.92
C TYR A 168 -11.89 10.96 -10.55
N VAL A 169 -12.60 10.93 -11.69
CA VAL A 169 -13.09 12.14 -12.36
C VAL A 169 -13.97 12.98 -11.43
N TYR A 170 -14.95 12.36 -10.76
CA TYR A 170 -15.83 13.09 -9.85
C TYR A 170 -15.10 13.62 -8.62
N SER A 171 -14.06 12.96 -8.11
CA SER A 171 -13.32 13.43 -6.94
C SER A 171 -12.70 14.80 -7.19
N THR A 172 -12.07 14.99 -8.36
CA THR A 172 -11.46 16.26 -8.77
C THR A 172 -12.52 17.35 -8.99
N TYR A 173 -13.60 17.01 -9.70
CA TYR A 173 -14.74 17.91 -9.93
C TYR A 173 -15.38 18.40 -8.63
N ILE A 174 -15.66 17.48 -7.69
CA ILE A 174 -16.30 17.81 -6.43
C ILE A 174 -15.39 18.74 -5.61
N ARG A 175 -14.09 18.44 -5.51
CA ARG A 175 -13.14 19.31 -4.79
C ARG A 175 -13.13 20.73 -5.37
N TYR A 176 -13.05 20.85 -6.69
CA TYR A 176 -13.14 22.14 -7.37
C TYR A 176 -14.47 22.85 -7.06
N TYR A 177 -15.59 22.13 -7.14
CA TYR A 177 -16.92 22.69 -6.89
C TYR A 177 -17.05 23.21 -5.45
N ILE A 178 -16.65 22.41 -4.46
CA ILE A 178 -16.68 22.77 -3.04
C ILE A 178 -15.76 23.95 -2.74
N TRP A 179 -14.62 24.06 -3.44
CA TRP A 179 -13.76 25.23 -3.33
C TRP A 179 -14.40 26.50 -3.89
N LYS A 180 -15.05 26.43 -5.06
CA LYS A 180 -15.65 27.60 -5.71
C LYS A 180 -16.97 28.03 -5.08
N LYS A 181 -17.76 27.09 -4.60
CA LYS A 181 -19.12 27.29 -4.08
C LYS A 181 -19.17 26.89 -2.62
N ASP A 182 -19.64 25.68 -2.30
CA ASP A 182 -19.61 25.01 -1.00
C ASP A 182 -20.40 23.69 -1.08
N TRP A 183 -20.59 23.03 0.07
CA TRP A 183 -21.41 21.82 0.18
C TRP A 183 -22.91 22.09 0.03
N ASP A 184 -23.42 23.23 0.52
CA ASP A 184 -24.85 23.51 0.50
C ASP A 184 -25.36 23.67 -0.93
N GLN A 185 -24.60 24.38 -1.76
CA GLN A 185 -24.89 24.54 -3.17
C GLN A 185 -24.70 23.22 -3.93
N PHE A 186 -23.69 22.41 -3.59
CA PHE A 186 -23.49 21.09 -4.19
C PHE A 186 -24.70 20.16 -3.93
N LEU A 187 -25.18 20.12 -2.69
CA LEU A 187 -26.33 19.28 -2.31
C LEU A 187 -27.62 19.69 -3.04
N LYS A 188 -27.76 20.95 -3.45
CA LYS A 188 -28.92 21.47 -4.19
C LYS A 188 -28.79 21.38 -5.72
N SER A 189 -27.59 21.50 -6.26
CA SER A 189 -27.36 21.65 -7.71
C SER A 189 -27.39 20.32 -8.49
N LYS A 190 -27.58 20.35 -9.81
CA LYS A 190 -27.42 19.14 -10.64
C LYS A 190 -25.95 18.91 -10.99
N HIS A 191 -25.53 17.65 -10.97
CA HIS A 191 -24.15 17.23 -11.19
C HIS A 191 -24.10 15.98 -12.07
N ASP A 192 -24.95 15.92 -13.11
CA ASP A 192 -24.95 14.80 -14.05
C ASP A 192 -23.67 14.78 -14.91
N LEU A 193 -23.51 13.71 -15.68
CA LEU A 193 -22.32 13.52 -16.53
C LEU A 193 -22.13 14.64 -17.55
N ALA A 194 -23.20 15.28 -18.04
CA ALA A 194 -23.06 16.37 -19.01
C ALA A 194 -22.38 17.59 -18.38
N VAL A 195 -22.79 17.97 -17.17
CA VAL A 195 -22.17 19.06 -16.41
C VAL A 195 -20.70 18.77 -16.12
N VAL A 196 -20.39 17.53 -15.69
CA VAL A 196 -19.01 17.14 -15.37
C VAL A 196 -18.16 17.05 -16.62
N LYS A 197 -18.73 16.62 -17.76
CA LYS A 197 -18.05 16.57 -19.05
C LYS A 197 -17.65 17.96 -19.52
N GLU A 198 -18.59 18.90 -19.52
CA GLU A 198 -18.33 20.29 -19.91
C GLU A 198 -17.23 20.91 -19.05
N TRP A 199 -17.30 20.72 -17.73
CA TRP A 199 -16.25 21.16 -16.82
C TRP A 199 -14.89 20.50 -17.13
N SER A 200 -14.86 19.18 -17.36
CA SER A 200 -13.63 18.44 -17.61
C SER A 200 -12.93 18.89 -18.89
N ILE A 201 -13.71 19.15 -19.95
CA ILE A 201 -13.20 19.67 -21.22
C ILE A 201 -12.66 21.08 -21.03
N LYS A 202 -13.42 21.95 -20.35
CA LYS A 202 -13.03 23.35 -20.09
C LYS A 202 -11.75 23.45 -19.25
N MET A 203 -11.59 22.58 -18.25
CA MET A 203 -10.41 22.56 -17.38
C MET A 203 -9.18 21.94 -18.05
N GLY A 204 -9.37 21.09 -19.07
CA GLY A 204 -8.26 20.37 -19.69
C GLY A 204 -7.46 19.56 -18.65
N SER A 205 -6.14 19.59 -18.73
CA SER A 205 -5.23 18.88 -17.81
C SER A 205 -5.21 19.46 -16.39
N ASP A 206 -5.62 20.72 -16.20
CA ASP A 206 -5.62 21.36 -14.87
C ASP A 206 -6.65 20.72 -13.91
N ARG A 207 -7.59 19.93 -14.43
CA ARG A 207 -8.52 19.15 -13.59
C ARG A 207 -7.80 18.24 -12.61
N PHE A 208 -6.62 17.73 -12.96
CA PHE A 208 -5.82 16.82 -12.13
C PHE A 208 -5.12 17.51 -10.94
N ARG A 209 -5.21 18.84 -10.84
CA ARG A 209 -4.67 19.61 -9.70
C ARG A 209 -5.64 19.68 -8.51
N TRP A 210 -6.87 19.20 -8.68
CA TRP A 210 -7.94 19.25 -7.68
C TRP A 210 -8.12 17.90 -7.01
#